data_AF-A0A967GF76-F1
#
_entry.id   AF-A0A967GF76-F1
#
_cell.length_a   1.000
_cell.length_b   1.000
_cell.length_c   1.000
_cell.angle_alpha   90.00
_cell.angle_beta   90.00
_cell.angle_gamma   90.00
#
_symmetry.space_group_name_H-M   'P 1'
#
loop_
_entity.id
_entity.type
_entity.pdbx_description
1 polymer ?
#
loop_
_entity_poly.entity_id
_entity_poly.type
_entity_poly.pdbx_seq_one_letter_code
_entity_poly.pdbx_strand_id
1 'polypeptide(L)'
;MDAADALGLDVEVLRDVMAKSSGSTWYGDNFHHIDWSHEGYRRSNTIGIIEKDVLSALETFTQGEGSSEHGLDAAILAGLRALRTRHR
;
A
#
# COMPACT_ATOMS: atom_id res chain seq x y z
N MET A 1 5.67 6.66 -2.26
CA MET A 1 5.69 7.85 -3.13
C MET A 1 6.22 9.08 -2.40
N ASP A 2 6.02 9.20 -1.09
CA ASP A 2 6.60 10.30 -0.29
C ASP A 2 8.13 10.43 -0.41
N ALA A 3 8.84 9.30 -0.56
CA ALA A 3 10.27 9.31 -0.86
C ALA A 3 10.58 9.90 -2.25
N ALA A 4 9.71 9.70 -3.25
CA ALA A 4 9.84 10.33 -4.55
C ALA A 4 9.58 11.85 -4.43
N ASP A 5 8.53 12.24 -3.70
CA ASP A 5 8.21 13.65 -3.45
C ASP A 5 9.38 14.37 -2.73
N ALA A 6 9.97 13.73 -1.71
CA ALA A 6 11.12 14.26 -0.96
C ALA A 6 12.38 14.43 -1.83
N LEU A 7 12.51 13.64 -2.89
CA LEU A 7 13.62 13.68 -3.84
C LEU A 7 13.29 14.47 -5.11
N GLY A 8 12.08 15.04 -5.23
CA GLY A 8 11.63 15.75 -6.43
C GLY A 8 11.51 14.84 -7.66
N LEU A 9 11.30 13.53 -7.46
CA LEU A 9 11.18 12.56 -8.54
C LEU A 9 9.76 12.49 -9.05
N ASP A 10 9.62 12.42 -10.37
CA ASP A 10 8.35 12.17 -11.02
C ASP A 10 7.87 10.74 -10.69
N VAL A 11 6.74 10.67 -10.02
CA VAL A 11 6.14 9.41 -9.56
C VAL A 11 5.70 8.53 -10.71
N GLU A 12 5.33 9.14 -11.85
CA GLU A 12 4.92 8.41 -13.05
C GLU A 12 6.12 7.76 -13.74
N VAL A 13 7.26 8.44 -13.74
CA VAL A 13 8.52 7.85 -14.23
C VAL A 13 8.94 6.69 -13.33
N LEU A 14 8.83 6.83 -12.00
CA LEU A 14 9.13 5.74 -11.07
C LEU A 14 8.22 4.53 -11.33
N ARG A 15 6.92 4.77 -11.53
CA ARG A 15 5.95 3.72 -11.85
C ARG A 15 6.27 3.02 -13.18
N ASP A 16 6.64 3.77 -14.22
CA ASP A 16 7.05 3.20 -15.51
C ASP A 16 8.30 2.31 -15.37
N VAL A 17 9.27 2.72 -14.55
CA VAL A 17 10.44 1.89 -14.22
C VAL A 17 10.01 0.62 -13.48
N MET A 18 9.11 0.72 -12.50
CA MET A 18 8.60 -0.44 -11.77
C MET A 18 7.91 -1.43 -12.72
N ALA A 19 7.05 -0.95 -13.62
CA ALA A 19 6.31 -1.74 -14.60
C ALA A 19 7.22 -2.49 -15.59
N LYS A 20 8.43 -1.99 -15.86
CA LYS A 20 9.42 -2.59 -16.78
C LYS A 20 10.50 -3.44 -16.07
N SER A 21 10.36 -3.65 -14.77
CA SER A 21 11.34 -4.36 -13.93
C SER A 21 10.75 -5.61 -13.29
N SER A 22 11.57 -6.34 -12.52
CA SER A 22 11.09 -7.43 -11.66
C SER A 22 10.15 -6.97 -10.53
N GLY A 23 10.02 -5.64 -10.31
CA GLY A 23 9.08 -5.05 -9.38
C GLY A 23 7.67 -4.80 -9.94
N SER A 24 7.40 -5.21 -11.18
CA SER A 24 6.05 -5.14 -11.76
C SER A 24 5.08 -6.00 -10.95
N THR A 25 3.88 -5.46 -10.73
CA THR A 25 2.76 -6.15 -10.08
C THR A 25 1.47 -5.74 -10.76
N TRP A 26 0.46 -6.63 -10.73
CA TRP A 26 -0.85 -6.31 -11.31
C TRP A 26 -1.44 -5.02 -10.71
N TYR A 27 -1.31 -4.82 -9.39
CA TYR A 27 -1.79 -3.59 -8.73
C TYR A 27 -1.07 -2.34 -9.23
N GLY A 28 0.26 -2.38 -9.32
CA GLY A 28 1.07 -1.24 -9.77
C GLY A 28 0.79 -0.87 -11.23
N ASP A 29 0.66 -1.86 -12.09
CA ASP A 29 0.45 -1.66 -13.53
C ASP A 29 -0.97 -1.12 -13.83
N ASN A 30 -1.95 -1.47 -12.98
CA ASN A 30 -3.34 -1.06 -13.13
C ASN A 30 -3.73 0.13 -12.23
N PHE A 31 -2.75 0.81 -11.60
CA PHE A 31 -3.01 1.82 -10.57
C PHE A 31 -4.05 2.87 -11.00
N HIS A 32 -3.92 3.51 -12.18
CA HIS A 32 -4.91 4.50 -12.62
C HIS A 32 -6.26 3.93 -13.06
N HIS A 33 -6.35 2.62 -13.31
CA HIS A 33 -7.58 1.94 -13.70
C HIS A 33 -8.41 1.50 -12.49
N ILE A 34 -7.83 1.60 -11.28
CA ILE A 34 -8.50 1.29 -10.02
C ILE A 34 -9.09 2.59 -9.47
N ASP A 35 -10.41 2.64 -9.29
CA ASP A 35 -11.12 3.86 -8.89
C ASP A 35 -10.62 4.45 -7.56
N TRP A 36 -10.26 3.60 -6.60
CA TRP A 36 -9.88 3.99 -5.24
C TRP A 36 -8.37 4.11 -5.03
N SER A 37 -7.54 3.91 -6.06
CA SER A 37 -6.07 3.86 -5.90
C SER A 37 -5.45 5.18 -5.44
N HIS A 38 -6.12 6.30 -5.72
CA HIS A 38 -5.71 7.65 -5.30
C HIS A 38 -6.33 8.08 -3.97
N GLU A 39 -7.18 7.25 -3.36
CA GLU A 39 -7.81 7.61 -2.09
C GLU A 39 -6.82 7.57 -0.93
N GLY A 40 -6.99 8.52 0.00
CA GLY A 40 -6.35 8.44 1.31
C GLY A 40 -7.11 7.53 2.26
N TYR A 41 -6.52 7.26 3.42
CA TYR A 41 -7.19 6.46 4.44
C TYR A 41 -8.44 7.16 4.99
N ARG A 42 -9.58 6.48 4.91
CA ARG A 42 -10.78 6.76 5.71
C ARG A 42 -11.40 5.45 6.13
N ARG A 43 -11.86 5.35 7.37
CA ARG A 43 -12.52 4.13 7.85
C ARG A 43 -13.74 3.72 7.02
N SER A 44 -14.39 4.68 6.36
CA SER A 44 -15.61 4.47 5.56
C SER A 44 -15.36 4.22 4.07
N ASN A 45 -14.12 4.21 3.57
CA ASN A 45 -13.82 4.01 2.16
C ASN A 45 -13.11 2.67 1.90
N THR A 46 -12.74 2.44 0.64
CA THR A 46 -12.11 1.17 0.22
C THR A 46 -10.79 0.90 0.95
N ILE A 47 -10.00 1.93 1.25
CA ILE A 47 -8.76 1.77 2.02
C ILE A 47 -9.05 1.27 3.45
N GLY A 48 -10.14 1.72 4.08
CA GLY A 48 -10.60 1.20 5.37
C GLY A 48 -11.02 -0.28 5.31
N ILE A 49 -11.56 -0.74 4.17
CA ILE A 49 -11.87 -2.17 3.96
C ILE A 49 -10.57 -2.97 3.82
N ILE A 50 -9.58 -2.46 3.09
CA ILE A 50 -8.26 -3.09 2.95
C ILE A 50 -7.57 -3.24 4.30
N GLU A 51 -7.64 -2.22 5.18
CA GLU A 51 -7.11 -2.33 6.55
C GLU A 51 -7.76 -3.52 7.30
N LYS A 52 -9.09 -3.64 7.22
CA LYS A 52 -9.83 -4.73 7.87
C LYS A 52 -9.42 -6.11 7.31
N ASP A 53 -9.22 -6.24 6.00
CA ASP A 53 -8.79 -7.50 5.39
C ASP A 53 -7.32 -7.83 5.76
N VAL A 54 -6.43 -6.82 5.85
CA VAL A 54 -5.06 -7.00 6.33
C VAL A 54 -5.03 -7.45 7.80
N LEU A 55 -5.83 -6.84 8.66
CA LEU A 55 -5.95 -7.26 10.07
C LEU A 55 -6.38 -8.73 10.17
N SER A 56 -7.38 -9.14 9.39
CA SER A 56 -7.85 -10.53 9.38
C SER A 56 -6.77 -11.52 8.91
N ALA A 57 -5.97 -11.14 7.90
CA ALA A 57 -4.85 -11.95 7.44
C ALA A 57 -3.77 -12.08 8.52
N LEU A 58 -3.37 -10.96 9.15
CA LEU A 58 -2.37 -10.94 10.22
C LEU A 58 -2.81 -11.77 11.42
N GLU A 59 -4.06 -11.64 11.86
CA GLU A 59 -4.62 -12.45 12.95
C GLU A 59 -4.48 -13.95 12.66
N THR A 60 -4.73 -14.37 11.42
CA THR A 60 -4.58 -15.77 10.99
C THR A 60 -3.12 -16.25 11.09
N PHE A 61 -2.15 -15.43 10.68
CA PHE A 61 -0.72 -15.80 10.74
C PHE A 61 -0.17 -15.83 12.17
N THR A 62 -0.65 -14.93 13.04
CA THR A 62 -0.23 -14.92 14.46
C THR A 62 -0.71 -16.11 15.27
N GLN A 63 -1.72 -16.85 14.79
CA GLN A 63 -2.23 -18.08 15.41
C GLN A 63 -1.38 -19.32 15.07
N GLY A 64 -0.41 -19.22 14.14
CA GLY A 64 0.52 -20.29 13.79
C GLY A 64 1.80 -20.27 14.63
N GLU A 65 2.34 -21.43 15.00
CA GLU A 65 3.57 -21.55 15.79
C GLU A 65 4.78 -20.96 15.02
N GLY A 66 5.22 -19.77 15.42
CA GLY A 66 6.37 -19.10 14.81
C GLY A 66 6.35 -17.58 14.99
N SER A 67 6.25 -17.12 16.23
CA SER A 67 6.28 -15.68 16.57
C SER A 67 7.63 -15.07 16.17
N SER A 68 7.69 -14.56 14.95
CA SER A 68 8.79 -13.74 14.45
C SER A 68 8.32 -12.29 14.38
N GLU A 69 9.26 -11.36 14.57
CA GLU A 69 9.03 -9.94 14.90
C GLU A 69 7.87 -9.26 14.15
N HIS A 70 6.84 -8.84 14.90
CA HIS A 70 5.64 -8.09 14.46
C HIS A 70 5.93 -6.66 13.95
N GLY A 71 7.19 -6.29 13.73
CA GLY A 71 7.58 -4.95 13.30
C GLY A 71 7.04 -4.61 11.90
N LEU A 72 7.05 -5.58 10.99
CA LEU A 72 6.52 -5.41 9.63
C LEU A 72 4.99 -5.27 9.65
N ASP A 73 4.30 -6.08 10.45
CA ASP A 73 2.84 -6.03 10.61
C ASP A 73 2.38 -4.63 11.03
N ALA A 74 3.02 -4.08 12.07
CA ALA A 74 2.75 -2.73 12.55
C ALA A 74 3.09 -1.67 11.50
N ALA A 75 4.19 -1.84 10.77
CA ALA A 75 4.60 -0.92 9.71
C ALA A 75 3.62 -0.90 8.52
N ILE A 76 3.07 -2.06 8.13
CA ILE A 76 2.04 -2.17 7.07
C ILE A 76 0.80 -1.40 7.49
N LEU A 77 0.29 -1.64 8.71
CA LEU A 77 -0.89 -0.95 9.22
C LEU A 77 -0.67 0.56 9.36
N ALA A 78 0.51 0.97 9.85
CA ALA A 78 0.88 2.37 9.92
C ALA A 78 0.95 3.02 8.52
N GLY A 79 1.52 2.33 7.54
CA GLY A 79 1.59 2.76 6.16
C GLY A 79 0.21 2.98 5.53
N LEU A 80 -0.72 2.04 5.72
CA LEU A 80 -2.10 2.17 5.25
C LEU A 80 -2.79 3.39 5.87
N ARG A 81 -2.66 3.57 7.18
CA ARG A 81 -3.27 4.71 7.90
C ARG A 81 -2.65 6.06 7.54
N ALA A 82 -1.41 6.07 7.05
CA ALA A 82 -0.72 7.26 6.60
C ALA A 82 -1.04 7.67 5.15
N LEU A 83 -1.77 6.83 4.39
CA LEU A 83 -2.12 7.14 3.00
C LEU A 83 -2.92 8.44 2.91
N ARG A 84 -2.44 9.34 2.04
CA ARG A 84 -3.07 10.62 1.72
C ARG A 84 -3.72 10.56 0.36
N THR A 85 -4.84 11.26 0.21
CA THR A 85 -5.50 11.37 -1.09
C THR A 85 -4.56 12.07 -2.07
N ARG A 86 -4.43 11.50 -3.27
CA ARG A 86 -3.70 12.10 -4.38
C ARG A 86 -4.70 12.60 -5.42
N HIS A 87 -4.37 13.73 -6.03
CA HIS A 87 -5.12 14.24 -7.17
C HIS A 87 -4.42 13.75 -8.44
N ARG A 88 -5.22 13.39 -9.45
CA ARG A 88 -4.75 13.04 -10.79
C ARG A 88 -4.12 14.25 -11.47
#